data_AF-A0A3M3JWN1-F1
#
_entry.id   AF-A0A3M3JWN1-F1
#
_cell.length_a   1.000
_cell.length_b   1.000
_cell.length_c   1.000
_cell.angle_alpha   90.00
_cell.angle_beta   90.00
_cell.angle_gamma   90.00
#
_symmetry.space_group_name_H-M   'P 1'
#
loop_
_entity.id
_entity.type
_entity.pdbx_description
1 polymer ?
#
loop_
_entity_poly.entity_id
_entity_poly.type
_entity_poly.pdbx_seq_one_letter_code
_entity_poly.pdbx_strand_id
1 'polypeptide(L)'
;MAFERQRYSSVAAASHNYLKVSIMSTSSSAVSQLKNSPLVDNIKYPPTVWSRADALKVNENDPTTTQPLVSPDFPVMSDTVFIWDTMPLRELDGTVVSVNGWSVILTLTADRHPNDPEYLDANGRYDIKRDWEDRHGRARMCYWYSRTGKDWIFGGRVMAEGVSPTTREWAGTPILLNDKGDIDLYYTCVTPGAAIAKVRGRIVTSDQGVELKDFTQVKKLFEADG
;
A
#
# COMPACT_ATOMS: atom_id res chain seq x y z
N MET A 1 -11.16 -19.92 -11.93
CA MET A 1 -10.64 -19.35 -13.18
C MET A 1 -9.43 -18.49 -12.81
N ALA A 2 -8.36 -18.53 -13.60
CA ALA A 2 -7.16 -17.72 -13.38
C ALA A 2 -7.34 -16.31 -13.97
N PHE A 3 -6.80 -15.28 -13.34
CA PHE A 3 -6.89 -13.89 -13.77
C PHE A 3 -5.90 -13.55 -14.89
N GLU A 4 -6.33 -12.69 -15.82
CA GLU A 4 -5.45 -12.10 -16.84
C GLU A 4 -4.66 -10.93 -16.22
N ARG A 5 -3.33 -10.96 -16.37
CA ARG A 5 -2.39 -10.00 -15.76
C ARG A 5 -1.70 -9.18 -16.83
N GLN A 6 -1.84 -7.85 -16.76
CA GLN A 6 -1.00 -6.92 -17.51
C GLN A 6 -0.01 -6.22 -16.57
N ARG A 7 1.28 -6.27 -16.96
CA ARG A 7 2.39 -5.62 -16.27
C ARG A 7 2.68 -4.29 -16.96
N TYR A 8 2.69 -3.19 -16.21
CA TYR A 8 3.19 -1.92 -16.71
C TYR A 8 4.68 -1.83 -16.36
N SER A 9 5.56 -2.00 -17.36
CA SER A 9 7.00 -1.75 -17.17
C SER A 9 7.33 -0.34 -17.63
N SER A 10 7.79 0.51 -16.70
CA SER A 10 8.44 1.79 -17.04
C SER A 10 9.95 1.76 -16.79
N VAL A 11 10.58 0.58 -16.89
CA VAL A 11 12.02 0.42 -16.63
C VAL A 11 12.66 -0.36 -17.78
N ALA A 12 13.71 0.23 -18.37
CA ALA A 12 14.53 -0.40 -19.40
C ALA A 12 14.99 -1.79 -18.93
N ALA A 13 14.73 -2.81 -19.75
CA ALA A 13 15.04 -4.19 -19.44
C ALA A 13 16.56 -4.40 -19.30
N ALA A 14 17.04 -4.52 -18.06
CA ALA A 14 18.30 -5.18 -17.78
C ALA A 14 18.05 -6.69 -17.75
N SER A 15 18.73 -7.43 -18.64
CA SER A 15 18.65 -8.88 -18.77
C SER A 15 18.99 -9.58 -17.45
N HIS A 16 18.01 -10.24 -16.84
CA HIS A 16 18.23 -11.12 -15.68
C HIS A 16 17.98 -12.57 -16.10
N ASN A 17 19.04 -13.38 -16.03
CA ASN A 17 18.95 -14.83 -16.18
C ASN A 17 18.18 -15.41 -14.99
N TYR A 18 16.95 -15.86 -15.22
CA TYR A 18 16.19 -16.60 -14.22
C TYR A 18 16.54 -18.09 -14.28
N LEU A 19 17.01 -18.63 -13.15
CA LEU A 19 17.11 -20.07 -12.92
C LEU A 19 15.67 -20.62 -12.77
N LYS A 20 15.22 -21.44 -13.72
CA LYS A 20 13.97 -22.21 -13.59
C LYS A 20 14.15 -23.28 -12.51
N VAL A 21 13.43 -23.17 -11.40
CA VAL A 21 13.25 -24.29 -10.47
C VAL A 21 11.99 -25.05 -10.88
N SER A 22 12.18 -26.22 -11.50
CA SER A 22 11.10 -27.19 -11.72
C SER A 22 10.67 -27.78 -10.38
N ILE A 23 9.38 -27.70 -10.09
CA ILE A 23 8.78 -28.33 -8.92
C ILE A 23 8.57 -29.81 -9.26
N MET A 24 9.41 -30.69 -8.72
CA MET A 24 9.14 -32.14 -8.71
C MET A 24 8.42 -32.54 -7.43
N SER A 25 7.49 -33.48 -7.63
CA SER A 25 6.52 -34.03 -6.69
C SER A 25 7.09 -34.58 -5.38
N THR A 26 6.27 -34.44 -4.35
CA THR A 26 6.32 -34.95 -2.97
C THR A 26 7.07 -36.27 -2.77
N SER A 27 8.12 -36.24 -1.95
CA SER A 27 8.61 -37.37 -1.17
C SER A 27 8.95 -36.92 0.25
N SER A 28 8.49 -37.68 1.25
CA SER A 28 8.59 -37.38 2.69
C SER A 28 10.03 -37.40 3.25
N SER A 29 11.03 -37.54 2.38
CA SER A 29 12.47 -37.58 2.69
C SER A 29 13.16 -36.21 2.52
N ALA A 30 12.51 -35.21 1.91
CA ALA A 30 13.09 -33.86 1.75
C ALA A 30 13.06 -33.01 3.03
N VAL A 31 12.17 -33.34 3.98
CA VAL A 31 11.98 -32.57 5.22
C VAL A 31 13.11 -32.79 6.23
N SER A 32 13.82 -33.93 6.19
CA SER A 32 14.91 -34.20 7.13
C SER A 32 16.26 -33.59 6.72
N GLN A 33 16.44 -33.22 5.45
CA GLN A 33 17.70 -32.65 4.95
C GLN A 33 17.79 -31.12 5.03
N LEU A 34 16.69 -30.43 5.32
CA LEU A 34 16.70 -28.98 5.55
C LEU A 34 17.14 -28.57 6.96
N LYS A 35 17.27 -29.52 7.90
CA LYS A 35 17.69 -29.22 9.28
C LYS A 35 19.17 -28.84 9.42
N ASN A 36 20.01 -29.13 8.43
CA ASN A 36 21.45 -28.84 8.43
C ASN A 36 21.90 -27.98 7.24
N SER A 37 21.05 -27.06 6.76
CA SER A 37 21.49 -26.08 5.77
C SER A 37 22.22 -24.93 6.48
N PRO A 38 23.49 -24.61 6.16
CA PRO A 38 24.25 -23.50 6.75
C PRO A 38 23.75 -22.10 6.33
N LEU A 39 22.56 -22.00 5.72
CA LEU A 39 22.09 -20.78 5.06
C LEU A 39 21.28 -19.85 5.96
N VAL A 40 21.37 -20.00 7.29
CA VAL A 40 20.79 -19.05 8.25
C VAL A 40 21.86 -18.54 9.22
N ASP A 41 23.08 -18.34 8.73
CA ASP A 41 23.94 -17.35 9.34
C ASP A 41 23.37 -15.97 8.96
N ASN A 42 22.93 -15.22 9.97
CA ASN A 42 22.57 -13.81 9.83
C ASN A 42 23.76 -13.08 9.21
N ILE A 43 23.73 -12.83 7.90
CA ILE A 43 24.74 -12.01 7.22
C ILE A 43 24.71 -10.64 7.88
N LYS A 44 25.70 -10.35 8.73
CA LYS A 44 25.89 -9.05 9.37
C LYS A 44 26.57 -8.13 8.37
N TYR A 45 25.78 -7.36 7.64
CA TYR A 45 26.28 -6.22 6.87
C TYR A 45 26.15 -4.93 7.70
N PRO A 46 27.14 -4.03 7.70
CA PRO A 46 26.99 -2.73 8.32
C PRO A 46 25.92 -1.90 7.59
N PRO A 47 25.14 -1.07 8.29
CA PRO A 47 24.23 -0.12 7.64
C PRO A 47 24.98 0.87 6.76
N THR A 48 24.43 1.20 5.59
CA THR A 48 24.88 2.37 4.83
C THR A 48 24.38 3.63 5.53
N VAL A 49 25.27 4.60 5.77
CA VAL A 49 24.93 5.85 6.45
C VAL A 49 24.73 6.95 5.42
N TRP A 50 23.54 7.53 5.37
CA TRP A 50 23.36 8.83 4.74
C TRP A 50 23.99 9.90 5.63
N SER A 51 25.17 10.40 5.25
CA SER A 51 26.00 11.22 6.13
C SER A 51 25.61 12.70 6.11
N ARG A 52 26.08 13.47 7.11
CA ARG A 52 25.97 14.94 7.09
C ARG A 52 26.62 15.56 5.84
N ALA A 53 27.74 15.00 5.39
CA ALA A 53 28.42 15.48 4.19
C ALA A 53 27.61 15.21 2.90
N ASP A 54 26.84 14.13 2.87
CA ASP A 54 25.91 13.86 1.76
C ASP A 54 24.72 14.81 1.81
N ALA A 55 24.16 15.05 3.00
CA ALA A 55 23.06 15.99 3.18
C ALA A 55 23.43 17.44 2.81
N LEU A 56 24.69 17.85 2.99
CA LEU A 56 25.20 19.16 2.56
C LEU A 56 25.26 19.32 1.02
N LYS A 57 25.10 18.25 0.25
CA LYS A 57 25.07 18.30 -1.22
C LYS A 57 23.65 18.47 -1.79
N VAL A 58 22.61 18.46 -0.95
CA VAL A 58 21.23 18.68 -1.40
C VAL A 58 21.14 20.03 -2.12
N ASN A 59 20.55 20.01 -3.31
CA ASN A 59 20.39 21.20 -4.14
C ASN A 59 18.93 21.32 -4.60
N GLU A 60 18.19 22.24 -4.00
CA GLU A 60 16.78 22.50 -4.30
C GLU A 60 16.53 23.15 -5.67
N ASN A 61 17.58 23.68 -6.31
CA ASN A 61 17.48 24.40 -7.59
C ASN A 61 17.82 23.54 -8.81
N ASP A 62 18.05 22.22 -8.65
CA ASP A 62 18.36 21.32 -9.76
C ASP A 62 17.09 20.84 -10.48
N PRO A 63 16.78 21.33 -11.70
CA PRO A 63 15.55 20.98 -12.41
C PRO A 63 15.48 19.49 -12.80
N THR A 64 16.59 18.75 -12.77
CA THR A 64 16.59 17.29 -13.03
C THR A 64 16.04 16.48 -11.86
N THR A 65 15.92 17.09 -10.69
CA THR A 65 15.38 16.47 -9.45
C THR A 65 14.23 17.27 -8.81
N THR A 66 13.77 18.33 -9.47
CA THR A 66 12.62 19.13 -9.01
C THR A 66 11.31 18.61 -9.61
N GLN A 67 10.31 18.34 -8.76
CA GLN A 67 8.95 18.05 -9.22
C GLN A 67 8.38 19.28 -9.96
N PRO A 68 7.72 19.12 -11.12
CA PRO A 68 7.02 20.23 -11.79
C PRO A 68 5.98 20.90 -10.88
N LEU A 69 5.72 22.19 -11.13
CA LEU A 69 4.75 22.96 -10.36
C LEU A 69 3.35 22.33 -10.44
N VAL A 70 2.74 22.11 -9.27
CA VAL A 70 1.32 21.75 -9.16
C VAL A 70 0.50 23.03 -9.29
N SER A 71 -0.53 23.01 -10.14
CA SER A 71 -1.45 24.14 -10.29
C SER A 71 -2.15 24.46 -8.96
N PRO A 72 -2.29 25.73 -8.56
CA PRO A 72 -3.10 26.10 -7.39
C PRO A 72 -4.58 25.75 -7.57
N ASP A 73 -5.07 25.69 -8.82
CA ASP A 73 -6.44 25.31 -9.17
C ASP A 73 -6.53 23.81 -9.49
N PHE A 74 -5.88 22.95 -8.70
CA PHE A 74 -5.92 21.51 -8.91
C PHE A 74 -7.33 20.95 -8.68
N PRO A 75 -7.81 20.02 -9.53
CA PRO A 75 -9.07 19.34 -9.25
C PRO A 75 -8.92 18.38 -8.07
N VAL A 76 -10.00 18.18 -7.33
CA VAL A 76 -10.08 17.14 -6.30
C VAL A 76 -10.71 15.88 -6.89
N MET A 77 -10.22 14.71 -6.48
CA MET A 77 -10.80 13.44 -6.93
C MET A 77 -12.09 13.07 -6.19
N SER A 78 -12.35 13.71 -5.04
CA SER A 78 -13.57 13.52 -4.25
C SER A 78 -13.83 14.73 -3.35
N ASP A 79 -15.10 15.12 -3.30
CA ASP A 79 -15.62 16.14 -2.38
C ASP A 79 -16.02 15.56 -1.01
N THR A 80 -16.03 14.23 -0.86
CA THR A 80 -16.48 13.55 0.36
C THR A 80 -15.34 13.00 1.21
N VAL A 81 -14.19 12.71 0.60
CA VAL A 81 -13.04 12.13 1.32
C VAL A 81 -11.74 12.85 1.00
N PHE A 82 -10.86 12.87 1.98
CA PHE A 82 -9.44 13.13 1.84
C PHE A 82 -8.70 11.83 1.52
N ILE A 83 -7.66 11.93 0.69
CA ILE A 83 -6.67 10.87 0.49
C ILE A 83 -5.26 11.43 0.59
N TRP A 84 -4.28 10.59 0.94
CA TRP A 84 -2.87 10.98 0.93
C TRP A 84 -1.96 9.82 0.50
N ASP A 85 -1.33 9.10 1.43
CA ASP A 85 -0.47 7.96 1.11
C ASP A 85 -1.22 6.98 0.21
N THR A 86 -0.65 6.73 -0.98
CA THR A 86 -1.28 5.96 -2.05
C THR A 86 -0.39 4.78 -2.42
N MET A 87 -0.98 3.59 -2.42
CA MET A 87 -0.28 2.31 -2.49
C MET A 87 -0.85 1.50 -3.67
N PRO A 88 -0.19 1.53 -4.85
CA PRO A 88 -0.60 0.71 -5.99
C PRO A 88 -0.52 -0.78 -5.69
N LEU A 89 -1.46 -1.56 -6.22
CA LEU A 89 -1.39 -3.02 -6.18
C LEU A 89 -0.15 -3.49 -6.97
N ARG A 90 0.69 -4.30 -6.32
CA ARG A 90 1.96 -4.75 -6.88
C ARG A 90 2.30 -6.20 -6.55
N GLU A 91 3.26 -6.77 -7.27
CA GLU A 91 3.89 -8.04 -6.94
C GLU A 91 5.08 -7.84 -5.98
N LEU A 92 5.65 -8.94 -5.47
CA LEU A 92 6.76 -8.92 -4.51
C LEU A 92 8.03 -8.23 -5.05
N ASP A 93 8.25 -8.27 -6.36
CA ASP A 93 9.39 -7.63 -7.02
C ASP A 93 9.21 -6.11 -7.23
N GLY A 94 8.05 -5.56 -6.88
CA GLY A 94 7.74 -4.14 -7.06
C GLY A 94 6.96 -3.79 -8.33
N THR A 95 6.71 -4.76 -9.21
CA THR A 95 5.92 -4.54 -10.43
C THR A 95 4.49 -4.13 -10.08
N VAL A 96 4.05 -2.97 -10.56
CA VAL A 96 2.64 -2.54 -10.46
C VAL A 96 1.81 -3.35 -11.44
N VAL A 97 0.69 -3.90 -10.96
CA VAL A 97 -0.14 -4.84 -11.72
C VAL A 97 -1.59 -4.40 -11.80
N SER A 98 -2.23 -4.80 -12.90
CA SER A 98 -3.68 -4.79 -13.04
C SER A 98 -4.23 -6.22 -12.95
N VAL A 99 -5.50 -6.35 -12.57
CA VAL A 99 -6.22 -7.63 -12.53
C VAL A 99 -7.40 -7.54 -13.50
N ASN A 100 -7.40 -8.37 -14.54
CA ASN A 100 -8.43 -8.34 -15.61
C ASN A 100 -8.63 -6.95 -16.24
N GLY A 101 -7.52 -6.22 -16.41
CA GLY A 101 -7.51 -4.87 -16.98
C GLY A 101 -8.03 -3.79 -16.02
N TRP A 102 -8.14 -4.07 -14.72
CA TRP A 102 -8.41 -3.07 -13.68
C TRP A 102 -7.13 -2.76 -12.90
N SER A 103 -6.66 -1.52 -13.00
CA SER A 103 -5.69 -0.94 -12.07
C SER A 103 -6.35 -0.70 -10.71
N VAL A 104 -5.60 -0.92 -9.63
CA VAL A 104 -6.09 -0.74 -8.25
C VAL A 104 -5.05 0.01 -7.43
N ILE A 105 -5.51 1.01 -6.69
CA ILE A 105 -4.73 1.71 -5.65
C ILE A 105 -5.45 1.58 -4.32
N LEU A 106 -4.68 1.47 -3.24
CA LEU A 106 -5.17 1.65 -1.87
C LEU A 106 -4.73 3.02 -1.38
N THR A 107 -5.56 3.69 -0.59
CA THR A 107 -5.28 5.01 -0.05
C THR A 107 -5.52 5.05 1.45
N LEU A 108 -4.65 5.75 2.17
CA LEU A 108 -5.05 6.30 3.45
C LEU A 108 -6.10 7.37 3.22
N THR A 109 -7.23 7.23 3.92
CA THR A 109 -8.47 7.94 3.64
C THR A 109 -9.10 8.41 4.95
N ALA A 110 -9.66 9.62 4.95
CA ALA A 110 -10.53 10.11 6.00
C ALA A 110 -11.67 10.91 5.37
N ASP A 111 -12.83 10.93 6.02
CA ASP A 111 -13.95 11.75 5.56
C ASP A 111 -13.62 13.24 5.68
N ARG A 112 -14.18 14.02 4.75
CA ARG A 112 -14.27 15.48 4.85
C ARG A 112 -15.51 15.82 5.68
N HIS A 113 -15.37 16.70 6.64
CA HIS A 113 -16.43 17.04 7.59
C HIS A 113 -16.84 18.52 7.51
N PRO A 114 -17.33 19.01 6.35
CA PRO A 114 -17.64 20.44 6.17
C PRO A 114 -18.81 20.94 7.03
N ASN A 115 -19.65 20.03 7.51
CA ASN A 115 -20.86 20.34 8.27
C ASN A 115 -20.79 19.88 9.73
N ASP A 116 -19.67 19.31 10.17
CA ASP A 116 -19.51 18.86 11.54
C ASP A 116 -19.12 20.04 12.44
N PRO A 117 -19.86 20.31 13.53
CA PRO A 117 -19.55 21.39 14.48
C PRO A 117 -18.12 21.37 15.02
N GLU A 118 -17.47 20.21 15.12
CA GLU A 118 -16.08 20.08 15.60
C GLU A 118 -15.08 20.82 14.68
N TYR A 119 -15.37 20.87 13.38
CA TYR A 119 -14.53 21.48 12.36
C TYR A 119 -15.07 22.82 11.87
N LEU A 120 -15.93 23.50 12.64
CA LEU A 120 -16.31 24.88 12.38
C LEU A 120 -15.42 25.86 13.18
N ASP A 121 -15.17 27.04 12.61
CA ASP A 121 -14.54 28.18 13.27
C ASP A 121 -15.54 28.92 14.17
N ALA A 122 -15.07 29.94 14.90
CA ALA A 122 -15.92 30.73 15.81
C ALA A 122 -17.07 31.47 15.09
N ASN A 123 -17.02 31.60 13.76
CA ASN A 123 -18.07 32.21 12.94
C ASN A 123 -18.97 31.15 12.26
N GLY A 124 -18.81 29.87 12.60
CA GLY A 124 -19.57 28.77 12.01
C GLY A 124 -19.14 28.37 10.60
N ARG A 125 -17.94 28.76 10.14
CA ARG A 125 -17.41 28.38 8.83
C ARG A 125 -16.48 27.18 8.93
N TYR A 126 -16.48 26.33 7.92
CA TYR A 126 -15.63 25.14 7.88
C TYR A 126 -14.13 25.48 7.93
N ASP A 127 -13.46 24.95 8.95
CA ASP A 127 -12.01 24.99 9.16
C ASP A 127 -11.37 23.75 8.53
N ILE A 128 -11.18 23.81 7.20
CA ILE A 128 -10.55 22.74 6.43
C ILE A 128 -9.14 22.40 6.93
N LYS A 129 -8.42 23.38 7.50
CA LYS A 129 -7.06 23.16 8.02
C LYS A 129 -7.11 22.22 9.22
N ARG A 130 -8.01 22.48 10.17
CA ARG A 130 -8.20 21.60 11.35
C ARG A 130 -8.65 20.20 10.94
N ASP A 131 -9.64 20.12 10.04
CA ASP A 131 -10.15 18.83 9.56
C ASP A 131 -9.06 17.99 8.89
N TRP A 132 -8.29 18.62 7.99
CA TRP A 132 -7.15 18.00 7.32
C TRP A 132 -6.05 17.60 8.31
N GLU A 133 -5.62 18.48 9.22
CA GLU A 133 -4.54 18.16 10.18
C GLU A 133 -4.90 17.02 11.14
N ASP A 134 -6.18 16.87 11.49
CA ASP A 134 -6.67 15.80 12.36
C ASP A 134 -6.86 14.44 11.62
N ARG A 135 -6.77 14.40 10.28
CA ARG A 135 -7.01 13.18 9.47
C ARG A 135 -6.18 11.97 9.89
N HIS A 136 -4.99 12.18 10.46
CA HIS A 136 -4.10 11.11 10.92
C HIS A 136 -4.75 10.24 12.00
N GLY A 137 -5.62 10.84 12.84
CA GLY A 137 -6.40 10.15 13.85
C GLY A 137 -7.55 9.30 13.30
N ARG A 138 -7.98 9.62 12.08
CA ARG A 138 -9.15 9.03 11.41
C ARG A 138 -8.79 8.16 10.21
N ALA A 139 -7.49 7.95 9.96
CA ALA A 139 -6.98 7.20 8.82
C ALA A 139 -7.59 5.80 8.71
N ARG A 140 -8.17 5.50 7.55
CA ARG A 140 -8.67 4.19 7.12
C ARG A 140 -8.09 3.81 5.76
N MET A 141 -7.93 2.53 5.52
CA MET A 141 -7.53 1.97 4.23
C MET A 141 -8.76 1.81 3.33
N CYS A 142 -8.79 2.54 2.24
CA CYS A 142 -9.78 2.39 1.18
C CYS A 142 -9.11 1.98 -0.12
N TYR A 143 -9.90 1.52 -1.09
CA TYR A 143 -9.40 1.19 -2.42
C TYR A 143 -10.15 1.93 -3.52
N TRP A 144 -9.46 2.13 -4.63
CA TRP A 144 -9.99 2.70 -5.85
C TRP A 144 -9.59 1.84 -7.04
N TYR A 145 -10.37 1.86 -8.09
CA TYR A 145 -10.09 1.10 -9.30
C TYR A 145 -10.37 1.89 -10.58
N SER A 146 -9.66 1.53 -11.64
CA SER A 146 -9.82 2.16 -12.96
C SER A 146 -9.27 1.24 -14.07
N ARG A 147 -9.87 1.27 -15.25
CA ARG A 147 -9.29 0.62 -16.44
C ARG A 147 -8.15 1.42 -17.08
N THR A 148 -8.04 2.70 -16.77
CA THR A 148 -7.12 3.64 -17.44
C THR A 148 -5.94 4.06 -16.55
N GLY A 149 -5.93 3.63 -15.28
CA GLY A 149 -4.93 4.06 -14.29
C GLY A 149 -5.09 5.50 -13.80
N LYS A 150 -6.22 6.14 -14.12
CA LYS A 150 -6.66 7.48 -13.69
C LYS A 150 -8.19 7.51 -13.60
N ASP A 151 -8.81 8.65 -13.32
CA ASP A 151 -10.28 8.77 -13.24
C ASP A 151 -10.88 7.71 -12.29
N TRP A 152 -10.31 7.68 -11.09
CA TRP A 152 -10.47 6.60 -10.12
C TRP A 152 -11.89 6.48 -9.58
N ILE A 153 -12.42 5.26 -9.58
CA ILE A 153 -13.73 4.92 -9.00
C ILE A 153 -13.51 4.46 -7.56
N PHE A 154 -14.21 5.06 -6.61
CA PHE A 154 -14.12 4.70 -5.19
C PHE A 154 -14.75 3.33 -4.91
N GLY A 155 -13.97 2.41 -4.36
CA GLY A 155 -14.43 1.07 -3.97
C GLY A 155 -14.83 0.92 -2.50
N GLY A 156 -14.55 1.94 -1.67
CA GLY A 156 -14.81 1.92 -0.24
C GLY A 156 -13.68 1.31 0.58
N ARG A 157 -14.00 0.90 1.81
CA ARG A 157 -13.04 0.36 2.79
C ARG A 157 -12.50 -1.01 2.35
N VAL A 158 -11.22 -1.27 2.64
CA VAL A 158 -10.62 -2.60 2.47
C VAL A 158 -11.03 -3.54 3.61
N MET A 159 -11.01 -3.03 4.84
CA MET A 159 -11.39 -3.75 6.04
C MET A 159 -12.68 -3.18 6.62
N ALA A 160 -13.57 -4.05 7.10
CA ALA A 160 -14.71 -3.61 7.89
C ALA A 160 -14.23 -2.97 9.21
N GLU A 161 -15.03 -2.05 9.75
CA GLU A 161 -14.72 -1.42 11.03
C GLU A 161 -14.58 -2.48 12.14
N GLY A 162 -13.55 -2.33 12.98
CA GLY A 162 -13.23 -3.28 14.06
C GLY A 162 -12.37 -4.48 13.66
N VAL A 163 -12.09 -4.70 12.36
CA VAL A 163 -11.13 -5.75 11.94
C VAL A 163 -9.69 -5.37 12.32
N SER A 164 -9.31 -4.12 12.09
CA SER A 164 -7.97 -3.65 12.46
C SER A 164 -7.83 -3.60 14.00
N PRO A 165 -6.72 -4.13 14.58
CA PRO A 165 -6.46 -4.08 16.01
C PRO A 165 -6.38 -2.66 16.59
N THR A 166 -6.08 -1.68 15.75
CA THR A 166 -6.11 -0.24 16.08
C THR A 166 -7.09 0.46 15.17
N THR A 167 -7.76 1.49 15.69
CA THR A 167 -8.69 2.31 14.89
C THR A 167 -7.99 3.00 13.73
N ARG A 168 -6.72 3.41 13.93
CA ARG A 168 -5.88 4.00 12.89
C ARG A 168 -5.25 2.91 12.05
N GLU A 169 -5.48 2.98 10.75
CA GLU A 169 -4.86 2.12 9.74
C GLU A 169 -3.85 3.00 8.99
N TRP A 170 -2.55 2.83 9.25
CA TRP A 170 -1.47 3.58 8.58
C TRP A 170 -0.81 2.76 7.47
N ALA A 171 0.00 3.42 6.65
CA ALA A 171 0.44 2.93 5.35
C ALA A 171 1.27 1.63 5.40
N GLY A 172 1.43 1.04 4.21
CA GLY A 172 2.21 -0.16 3.95
C GLY A 172 2.16 -0.52 2.47
N THR A 173 1.84 -1.76 2.11
CA THR A 173 1.82 -2.21 0.71
C THR A 173 0.85 -3.38 0.48
N PRO A 174 -0.06 -3.29 -0.52
CA PRO A 174 -0.83 -4.41 -1.02
C PRO A 174 -0.03 -5.24 -2.02
N ILE A 175 0.13 -6.53 -1.73
CA ILE A 175 0.82 -7.49 -2.58
C ILE A 175 -0.17 -8.48 -3.19
N LEU A 176 -0.27 -8.51 -4.51
CA LEU A 176 -0.92 -9.59 -5.23
C LEU A 176 -0.05 -10.84 -5.15
N LEU A 177 -0.56 -11.90 -4.50
CA LEU A 177 0.21 -13.11 -4.22
C LEU A 177 0.16 -14.12 -5.35
N ASN A 178 -0.96 -14.15 -6.08
CA ASN A 178 -1.22 -15.16 -7.11
C ASN A 178 -2.28 -14.70 -8.12
N ASP A 179 -2.45 -15.50 -9.17
CA ASP A 179 -3.44 -15.32 -10.23
C ASP A 179 -4.87 -15.72 -9.83
N LYS A 180 -5.09 -16.12 -8.58
CA LYS A 180 -6.42 -16.36 -8.00
C LYS A 180 -6.93 -15.15 -7.21
N GLY A 181 -6.15 -14.07 -7.20
CA GLY A 181 -6.52 -12.78 -6.61
C GLY A 181 -6.26 -12.68 -5.12
N ASP A 182 -5.53 -13.61 -4.50
CA ASP A 182 -5.22 -13.45 -3.08
C ASP A 182 -4.26 -12.26 -2.89
N ILE A 183 -4.58 -11.40 -1.94
CA ILE A 183 -3.80 -10.20 -1.62
C ILE A 183 -3.41 -10.26 -0.15
N ASP A 184 -2.12 -10.05 0.14
CA ASP A 184 -1.68 -9.64 1.47
C ASP A 184 -1.52 -8.13 1.49
N LEU A 185 -2.33 -7.45 2.30
CA LEU A 185 -2.10 -6.05 2.65
C LEU A 185 -1.20 -6.01 3.88
N TYR A 186 0.04 -5.60 3.69
CA TYR A 186 0.92 -5.20 4.79
C TYR A 186 0.62 -3.75 5.14
N TYR A 187 0.45 -3.44 6.42
CA TYR A 187 0.10 -2.10 6.88
C TYR A 187 0.56 -1.89 8.32
N THR A 188 0.38 -0.68 8.84
CA THR A 188 0.81 -0.31 10.19
C THR A 188 -0.40 -0.09 11.10
N CYS A 189 -0.49 -0.86 12.17
CA CYS A 189 -1.42 -0.61 13.27
C CYS A 189 -0.80 0.43 14.20
N VAL A 190 -1.47 1.56 14.44
CA VAL A 190 -0.92 2.69 15.22
C VAL A 190 -1.88 3.12 16.32
N THR A 191 -1.29 3.37 17.50
CA THR A 191 -1.98 3.81 18.73
C THR A 191 -2.96 2.75 19.28
N PRO A 192 -2.58 2.01 20.34
CA PRO A 192 -1.33 2.10 21.10
C PRO A 192 -0.11 1.53 20.37
N GLY A 193 1.04 2.19 20.53
CA GLY A 193 2.30 1.78 19.90
C GLY A 193 2.29 1.89 18.36
N ALA A 194 3.19 1.15 17.72
CA ALA A 194 3.24 0.98 16.27
C ALA A 194 3.66 -0.46 15.95
N ALA A 195 2.80 -1.20 15.26
CA ALA A 195 3.04 -2.60 14.89
C ALA A 195 2.86 -2.80 13.40
N ILE A 196 3.84 -3.42 12.75
CA ILE A 196 3.68 -3.88 11.38
C ILE A 196 2.79 -5.12 11.41
N ALA A 197 1.75 -5.12 10.58
CA ALA A 197 0.77 -6.18 10.49
C ALA A 197 0.50 -6.54 9.03
N LYS A 198 -0.18 -7.67 8.83
CA LYS A 198 -0.76 -8.02 7.54
C LYS A 198 -2.17 -8.55 7.69
N VAL A 199 -2.98 -8.35 6.67
CA VAL A 199 -4.30 -8.96 6.53
C VAL A 199 -4.41 -9.54 5.13
N ARG A 200 -4.92 -10.77 5.04
CA ARG A 200 -5.15 -11.44 3.76
C ARG A 200 -6.60 -11.25 3.35
N GLY A 201 -6.81 -10.97 2.08
CA GLY A 201 -8.12 -10.98 1.44
C GLY A 201 -7.99 -11.39 -0.02
N ARG A 202 -9.00 -11.05 -0.82
CA ARG A 202 -9.04 -11.36 -2.25
C ARG A 202 -9.61 -10.21 -3.07
N ILE A 203 -9.07 -10.02 -4.27
CA ILE A 203 -9.68 -9.22 -5.32
C ILE A 203 -10.60 -10.07 -6.20
N VAL A 204 -11.81 -9.57 -6.44
CA VAL A 204 -12.76 -10.11 -7.40
C VAL A 204 -13.12 -9.00 -8.39
N THR A 205 -13.20 -9.34 -9.67
CA THR A 205 -13.49 -8.37 -10.73
C THR A 205 -14.70 -8.82 -11.54
N SER A 206 -15.40 -7.85 -12.11
CA SER A 206 -16.39 -8.05 -13.17
C SER A 206 -16.16 -7.02 -14.28
N ASP A 207 -17.01 -7.05 -15.31
CA ASP A 207 -17.03 -5.99 -16.33
C ASP A 207 -17.38 -4.62 -15.74
N GLN A 208 -18.07 -4.58 -14.59
CA GLN A 208 -18.54 -3.35 -13.96
C GLN A 208 -17.57 -2.79 -12.91
N GLY A 209 -16.58 -3.55 -12.46
CA GLY A 209 -15.62 -3.03 -11.47
C GLY A 209 -14.88 -4.08 -10.67
N VAL A 210 -14.37 -3.62 -9.52
CA VAL A 210 -13.53 -4.36 -8.59
C VAL A 210 -14.19 -4.41 -7.21
N GLU A 211 -14.07 -5.55 -6.54
CA GLU A 211 -14.47 -5.74 -5.15
C GLU A 211 -13.32 -6.39 -4.37
N LEU A 212 -13.00 -5.83 -3.20
CA LEU A 212 -12.06 -6.42 -2.25
C LEU A 212 -12.83 -7.14 -1.14
N LYS A 213 -12.50 -8.42 -0.90
CA LYS A 213 -13.22 -9.31 0.02
C LYS A 213 -12.29 -9.96 1.04
N ASP A 214 -12.91 -10.44 2.11
CA ASP A 214 -12.33 -11.39 3.07
C ASP A 214 -11.13 -10.88 3.90
N PHE A 215 -10.84 -9.58 3.89
CA PHE A 215 -9.87 -8.92 4.77
C PHE A 215 -10.40 -8.85 6.21
N THR A 216 -10.33 -9.98 6.92
CA THR A 216 -11.06 -10.23 8.17
C THR A 216 -10.17 -10.62 9.35
N GLN A 217 -8.98 -11.16 9.08
CA GLN A 217 -8.08 -11.64 10.13
C GLN A 217 -6.69 -10.99 10.01
N VAL A 218 -6.44 -10.03 10.89
CA VAL A 218 -5.15 -9.35 10.99
C VAL A 218 -4.14 -10.22 11.75
N LYS A 219 -2.92 -10.29 11.22
CA LYS A 219 -1.76 -10.90 11.87
C LYS A 219 -0.74 -9.80 12.15
N LYS A 220 -0.55 -9.47 13.43
CA LYS A 220 0.62 -8.69 13.85
C LYS A 220 1.89 -9.46 13.50
N LEU A 221 2.90 -8.77 12.99
CA LEU A 221 4.17 -9.35 12.58
C LEU A 221 5.24 -9.02 13.62
N PHE A 222 5.51 -7.74 13.84
CA PHE A 222 6.51 -7.27 14.81
C PHE A 222 6.30 -5.80 15.18
N GLU A 223 6.97 -5.41 16.26
CA GLU A 223 7.07 -4.05 16.80
C GLU A 223 8.57 -3.72 16.95
N ALA A 224 8.92 -2.47 17.30
CA ALA A 224 10.30 -2.12 17.59
C ALA A 224 10.84 -2.93 18.79
N ASP A 225 12.09 -3.37 18.72
CA ASP A 225 12.73 -4.27 19.69
C ASP A 225 13.47 -3.56 20.83
N GLY A 226 13.81 -2.28 20.69
CA GLY A 226 14.47 -1.45 21.71
C GLY A 226 15.67 -0.70 21.17
#